data_AF-A0A8T3RUM2-F1
#
_entry.id   AF-A0A8T3RUM2-F1
#
_cell.length_a   1.000
_cell.length_b   1.000
_cell.length_c   1.000
_cell.angle_alpha   90.00
_cell.angle_beta   90.00
_cell.angle_gamma   90.00
#
_symmetry.space_group_name_H-M   'P 1'
#
loop_
_entity.id
_entity.type
_entity.pdbx_description
1 polymer ?
#
loop_
_entity_poly.entity_id
_entity_poly.type
_entity_poly.pdbx_seq_one_letter_code
_entity_poly.pdbx_strand_id
1 'polypeptide(L)'
;MAIYRYAAYPEAKVYDASKSRQINHLLFGDWVRVEGDVDAGWVPVHVRGTDGFMREDTLQEERTLEVVFTDVGQGDGCLLVTPGDKHFVIDAGISDNMYRFLKWRYGGFRKKWTFEAAIISHPDQDHYGGFEKFFTEPNVHFNGVYHNGIMEERTSNQPLGPIENIGDRKFLIGLIERQNDLAAFLADTPRWRHPQNAAWDKKYPSLLNDALTSGRVGNIEMLARFDDADPFLPGYSEDQELSIEILGPVVERDGQRAMLRAFGETPQSKSFDAGKTKNGHSVILLVRYRDVRLLLGGDLNTAAEVFLMQQYAGIEHDYPWTAAQQEQMVHAARPFFEADIAKACHHGSSDFTDAFIRTVNAAATVISSGDEESHAHPRPDTLGALGLHGRGARPLLFCTELMRSTREDEGSLEVEIGRLRERLAEAEGEEDAAEVAGIRALLDAHIDKLLERNVTVYGSINLRTDGQRTIMAYKLERERRYANALEKWDIYRLEAEGNGPVVYKPEK
;
A
#
# COMPACT_ATOMS: atom_id res chain seq x y z
N MET A 1 -16.43 7.25 30.48
CA MET A 1 -15.57 7.20 29.27
C MET A 1 -16.35 6.47 28.20
N ALA A 2 -16.24 6.86 26.93
CA ALA A 2 -16.84 6.07 25.84
C ALA A 2 -16.15 4.71 25.78
N ILE A 3 -16.94 3.64 25.71
CA ILE A 3 -16.43 2.27 25.55
C ILE A 3 -16.39 2.00 24.05
N TYR A 4 -15.25 1.54 23.55
CA TYR A 4 -15.09 1.16 22.15
C TYR A 4 -14.84 -0.35 22.07
N ARG A 5 -15.57 -1.01 21.17
CA ARG A 5 -15.41 -2.41 20.78
C ARG A 5 -15.25 -2.47 19.25
N TYR A 6 -15.05 -3.66 18.72
CA TYR A 6 -14.90 -3.90 17.29
C TYR A 6 -15.94 -4.92 16.80
N ALA A 7 -16.36 -4.81 15.54
CA ALA A 7 -17.19 -5.82 14.90
C ALA A 7 -16.46 -7.17 14.87
N ALA A 8 -17.11 -8.24 15.34
CA ALA A 8 -16.53 -9.56 15.38
C ALA A 8 -16.43 -10.21 13.98
N TYR A 9 -15.64 -11.28 13.90
CA TYR A 9 -15.50 -12.06 12.68
C TYR A 9 -16.83 -12.70 12.24
N PRO A 10 -17.14 -12.77 10.93
CA PRO A 10 -16.45 -12.13 9.81
C PRO A 10 -17.03 -10.75 9.44
N GLU A 11 -18.19 -10.45 10.00
CA GLU A 11 -18.96 -9.23 9.79
C GLU A 11 -19.93 -9.04 10.96
N ALA A 12 -20.43 -7.82 11.13
CA ALA A 12 -21.49 -7.53 12.09
C ALA A 12 -22.56 -6.61 11.50
N LYS A 13 -23.78 -6.66 12.05
CA LYS A 13 -24.91 -5.87 11.56
C LYS A 13 -25.42 -4.93 12.66
N VAL A 14 -25.73 -3.71 12.28
CA VAL A 14 -26.43 -2.74 13.15
C VAL A 14 -27.91 -2.77 12.79
N TYR A 15 -28.76 -2.81 13.81
CA TYR A 15 -30.21 -2.87 13.71
C TYR A 15 -30.85 -1.57 14.19
N ASP A 16 -32.05 -1.29 13.69
CA ASP A 16 -32.85 -0.17 14.20
C ASP A 16 -33.41 -0.43 15.61
N ALA A 17 -34.14 0.55 16.14
CA ALA A 17 -34.67 0.52 17.50
C ALA A 17 -35.63 -0.66 17.78
N SER A 18 -36.30 -1.19 16.75
CA SER A 18 -37.13 -2.39 16.88
C SER A 18 -36.32 -3.69 16.85
N LYS A 19 -35.00 -3.62 16.64
CA LYS A 19 -34.06 -4.75 16.59
C LYS A 19 -34.44 -5.78 15.51
N SER A 20 -35.20 -5.36 14.49
CA SER A 20 -35.81 -6.25 13.50
C SER A 20 -35.30 -6.01 12.07
N ARG A 21 -34.73 -4.84 11.80
CA ARG A 21 -34.25 -4.48 10.46
C ARG A 21 -32.80 -4.03 10.53
N GLN A 22 -31.97 -4.59 9.65
CA GLN A 22 -30.58 -4.19 9.48
C GLN A 22 -30.50 -2.81 8.80
N ILE A 23 -29.80 -1.87 9.45
CA ILE A 23 -29.59 -0.50 8.97
C ILE A 23 -28.14 -0.24 8.57
N ASN A 24 -27.20 -1.05 9.07
CA ASN A 24 -25.79 -0.98 8.67
C ASN A 24 -25.13 -2.37 8.63
N HIS A 25 -24.07 -2.47 7.85
CA HIS A 25 -23.27 -3.69 7.68
C HIS A 25 -21.79 -3.34 7.84
N LEU A 26 -21.17 -3.91 8.86
CA LEU A 26 -19.79 -3.66 9.28
C LEU A 26 -18.89 -4.84 8.91
N LEU A 27 -17.65 -4.54 8.50
CA LEU A 27 -16.62 -5.55 8.31
C LEU A 27 -15.97 -5.93 9.64
N PHE A 28 -15.35 -7.11 9.66
CA PHE A 28 -14.48 -7.54 10.74
C PHE A 28 -13.49 -6.44 11.17
N GLY A 29 -13.50 -6.10 12.46
CA GLY A 29 -12.62 -5.09 13.03
C GLY A 29 -13.10 -3.64 12.91
N ASP A 30 -14.28 -3.38 12.32
CA ASP A 30 -14.85 -2.03 12.29
C ASP A 30 -15.12 -1.51 13.71
N TRP A 31 -14.76 -0.24 13.94
CA TRP A 31 -14.95 0.43 15.22
C TRP A 31 -16.43 0.59 15.59
N VAL A 32 -16.76 0.27 16.84
CA VAL A 32 -18.10 0.39 17.42
C VAL A 32 -18.02 1.14 18.74
N ARG A 33 -18.69 2.31 18.83
CA ARG A 33 -18.86 2.99 20.12
C ARG A 33 -20.08 2.38 20.83
N VAL A 34 -19.87 1.83 22.03
CA VAL A 34 -20.93 1.31 22.89
C VAL A 34 -21.48 2.46 23.74
N GLU A 35 -22.82 2.61 23.75
CA GLU A 35 -23.50 3.77 24.35
C GLU A 35 -24.34 3.44 25.59
N GLY A 36 -24.31 2.19 26.07
CA GLY A 36 -25.10 1.78 27.22
C GLY A 36 -24.90 0.31 27.57
N ASP A 37 -25.68 -0.15 28.54
CA ASP A 37 -25.60 -1.52 29.05
C ASP A 37 -26.23 -2.53 28.09
N VAL A 38 -25.81 -3.78 28.23
CA VAL A 38 -26.38 -4.91 27.51
C VAL A 38 -27.75 -5.24 28.10
N ASP A 39 -28.77 -5.30 27.23
CA ASP A 39 -30.13 -5.71 27.58
C ASP A 39 -30.58 -6.83 26.64
N ALA A 40 -30.88 -8.00 27.21
CA ALA A 40 -31.27 -9.21 26.48
C ALA A 40 -30.33 -9.56 25.30
N GLY A 41 -29.01 -9.41 25.51
CA GLY A 41 -27.96 -9.68 24.51
C GLY A 41 -27.85 -8.62 23.41
N TRP A 42 -28.52 -7.48 23.55
CA TRP A 42 -28.41 -6.32 22.66
C TRP A 42 -27.71 -5.18 23.36
N VAL A 43 -26.92 -4.43 22.60
CA VAL A 43 -26.21 -3.26 23.09
C VAL A 43 -26.48 -2.05 22.18
N PRO A 44 -26.81 -0.88 22.73
CA PRO A 44 -26.92 0.35 21.94
C PRO A 44 -25.53 0.81 21.49
N VAL A 45 -25.43 1.18 20.21
CA VAL A 45 -24.16 1.53 19.57
C VAL A 45 -24.28 2.75 18.68
N HIS A 46 -23.16 3.43 18.49
CA HIS A 46 -22.96 4.45 17.47
C HIS A 46 -21.81 4.04 16.54
N VAL A 47 -22.10 3.96 15.24
CA VAL A 47 -21.14 3.52 14.22
C VAL A 47 -21.26 4.36 12.97
N ARG A 48 -20.16 5.02 12.56
CA ARG A 48 -20.06 5.83 11.34
C ARG A 48 -21.25 6.80 11.15
N GLY A 49 -21.63 7.52 12.20
CA GLY A 49 -22.73 8.48 12.17
C GLY A 49 -24.14 7.87 12.24
N THR A 50 -24.25 6.57 12.52
CA THR A 50 -25.52 5.84 12.65
C THR A 50 -25.68 5.31 14.08
N ASP A 51 -26.78 5.67 14.74
CA ASP A 51 -27.21 5.08 16.01
C ASP A 51 -28.05 3.84 15.77
N GLY A 52 -27.86 2.81 16.60
CA GLY A 52 -28.65 1.57 16.50
C GLY A 52 -28.30 0.56 17.58
N PHE A 53 -28.61 -0.71 17.31
CA PHE A 53 -28.38 -1.83 18.23
C PHE A 53 -27.57 -2.93 17.56
N MET A 54 -26.63 -3.53 18.30
CA MET A 54 -25.89 -4.72 17.88
C MET A 54 -26.10 -5.86 18.88
N ARG A 55 -25.88 -7.09 18.44
CA ARG A 55 -25.80 -8.24 19.34
C ARG A 55 -24.44 -8.23 20.03
N GLU A 56 -24.41 -8.48 21.34
CA GLU A 56 -23.15 -8.46 22.09
C GLU A 56 -22.14 -9.50 21.58
N ASP A 57 -22.61 -10.69 21.19
CA ASP A 57 -21.78 -11.77 20.64
C ASP A 57 -21.21 -11.47 19.24
N THR A 58 -21.65 -10.39 18.60
CA THR A 58 -21.09 -9.85 17.34
C THR A 58 -20.08 -8.73 17.56
N LEU A 59 -19.63 -8.53 18.80
CA LEU A 59 -18.57 -7.61 19.17
C LEU A 59 -17.36 -8.35 19.73
N GLN A 60 -16.20 -7.73 19.59
CA GLN A 60 -14.95 -8.18 20.22
C GLN A 60 -14.19 -7.01 20.83
N GLU A 61 -13.33 -7.33 21.78
CA GLU A 61 -12.52 -6.35 22.51
C GLU A 61 -11.22 -6.02 21.76
N GLU A 62 -10.61 -7.02 21.12
CA GLU A 62 -9.34 -6.84 20.42
C GLU A 62 -9.53 -6.26 19.02
N ARG A 63 -8.64 -5.35 18.64
CA ARG A 63 -8.58 -4.82 17.29
C ARG A 63 -7.89 -5.79 16.34
N THR A 64 -8.37 -5.86 15.11
CA THR A 64 -7.72 -6.58 14.01
C THR A 64 -6.56 -5.79 13.41
N LEU A 65 -5.59 -6.48 12.80
CA LEU A 65 -4.77 -5.88 11.76
C LEU A 65 -5.68 -5.57 10.55
N GLU A 66 -5.60 -4.33 10.08
CA GLU A 66 -6.32 -3.83 8.91
C GLU A 66 -5.32 -3.45 7.83
N VAL A 67 -5.54 -3.95 6.62
CA VAL A 67 -4.78 -3.52 5.44
C VAL A 67 -5.78 -3.17 4.35
N VAL A 68 -5.67 -1.98 3.79
CA VAL A 68 -6.55 -1.48 2.73
C VAL A 68 -5.70 -1.13 1.52
N PHE A 69 -5.81 -1.95 0.48
CA PHE A 69 -5.24 -1.65 -0.84
C PHE A 69 -6.21 -0.72 -1.55
N THR A 70 -5.75 0.46 -1.90
CA THR A 70 -6.56 1.52 -2.47
C THR A 70 -6.35 1.56 -3.98
N ASP A 71 -7.43 1.73 -4.74
CA ASP A 71 -7.35 2.16 -6.13
C ASP A 71 -6.80 3.59 -6.19
N VAL A 72 -5.52 3.68 -6.50
CA VAL A 72 -4.80 4.95 -6.57
C VAL A 72 -4.73 5.53 -7.98
N GLY A 73 -5.51 4.98 -8.92
CA GLY A 73 -5.29 5.18 -10.34
C GLY A 73 -4.09 4.33 -10.74
N GLN A 74 -2.95 4.95 -11.05
CA GLN A 74 -1.74 4.19 -11.38
C GLN A 74 -0.87 3.90 -10.16
N GLY A 75 -0.31 2.70 -10.18
CA GLY A 75 0.68 2.19 -9.26
C GLY A 75 0.11 1.58 -7.99
N ASP A 76 0.86 1.71 -6.90
CA ASP A 76 0.55 1.07 -5.62
C ASP A 76 0.14 2.08 -4.54
N GLY A 77 -0.77 1.65 -3.67
CA GLY A 77 -1.11 2.42 -2.48
C GLY A 77 -1.86 1.56 -1.46
N CYS A 78 -1.33 1.55 -0.25
CA CYS A 78 -1.85 0.74 0.84
C CYS A 78 -1.85 1.48 2.18
N LEU A 79 -2.96 1.39 2.91
CA LEU A 79 -3.03 1.78 4.31
C LEU A 79 -2.92 0.52 5.18
N LEU A 80 -1.94 0.48 6.08
CA LEU A 80 -1.84 -0.56 7.11
C LEU A 80 -2.15 0.06 8.49
N VAL A 81 -3.04 -0.58 9.24
CA VAL A 81 -3.42 -0.18 10.59
C VAL A 81 -3.26 -1.36 11.55
N THR A 82 -2.34 -1.20 12.50
CA THR A 82 -1.98 -2.25 13.44
C THR A 82 -3.06 -2.45 14.52
N PRO A 83 -3.08 -3.62 15.20
CA PRO A 83 -3.90 -3.82 16.38
C PRO A 83 -3.69 -2.76 17.46
N GLY A 84 -2.48 -2.19 17.55
CA GLY A 84 -2.12 -1.11 18.47
C GLY A 84 -2.48 0.31 18.02
N ASP A 85 -3.35 0.48 17.00
CA ASP A 85 -3.78 1.79 16.47
C ASP A 85 -2.65 2.65 15.89
N LYS A 86 -1.60 2.00 15.37
CA LYS A 86 -0.57 2.64 14.56
C LYS A 86 -0.91 2.55 13.08
N HIS A 87 -0.68 3.63 12.34
CA HIS A 87 -1.12 3.80 10.97
C HIS A 87 0.07 4.03 10.04
N PHE A 88 0.19 3.24 8.99
CA PHE A 88 1.24 3.30 7.98
C PHE A 88 0.62 3.56 6.60
N VAL A 89 1.25 4.44 5.83
CA VAL A 89 0.93 4.63 4.41
C VAL A 89 2.08 4.05 3.60
N ILE A 90 1.82 2.99 2.84
CA ILE A 90 2.82 2.27 2.04
C ILE A 90 2.47 2.51 0.58
N ASP A 91 3.30 3.31 -0.08
CA ASP A 91 3.02 3.93 -1.38
C ASP A 91 1.69 4.73 -1.40
N ALA A 92 1.52 5.56 -2.43
CA ALA A 92 0.43 6.53 -2.51
C ALA A 92 -0.11 6.76 -3.94
N GLY A 93 0.35 5.99 -4.93
CA GLY A 93 -0.04 6.15 -6.32
C GLY A 93 0.62 7.33 -7.03
N ILE A 94 0.25 7.52 -8.30
CA ILE A 94 0.73 8.63 -9.13
C ILE A 94 0.12 9.99 -8.78
N SER A 95 -1.11 9.99 -8.26
CA SER A 95 -1.96 11.18 -8.06
C SER A 95 -2.53 11.22 -6.64
N ASP A 96 -3.55 12.04 -6.39
CA ASP A 96 -4.06 12.32 -5.06
C ASP A 96 -5.12 11.32 -4.54
N ASN A 97 -5.36 10.19 -5.23
CA ASN A 97 -6.37 9.21 -4.81
C ASN A 97 -6.15 8.68 -3.40
N MET A 98 -4.90 8.35 -3.02
CA MET A 98 -4.59 7.94 -1.64
C MET A 98 -4.87 9.07 -0.64
N TYR A 99 -4.49 10.31 -0.96
CA TYR A 99 -4.79 11.49 -0.13
C TYR A 99 -6.28 11.66 0.07
N ARG A 100 -7.07 11.57 -1.00
CA ARG A 100 -8.54 11.65 -0.95
C ARG A 100 -9.11 10.53 -0.08
N PHE A 101 -8.59 9.32 -0.22
CA PHE A 101 -9.00 8.17 0.59
C PHE A 101 -8.78 8.39 2.08
N LEU A 102 -7.58 8.81 2.47
CA LEU A 102 -7.27 9.08 3.87
C LEU A 102 -7.99 10.34 4.38
N LYS A 103 -8.13 11.40 3.57
CA LYS A 103 -8.89 12.60 3.95
C LYS A 103 -10.32 12.25 4.31
N TRP A 104 -11.00 11.44 3.51
CA TRP A 104 -12.34 10.93 3.83
C TRP A 104 -12.33 10.10 5.13
N ARG A 105 -11.43 9.11 5.21
CA ARG A 105 -11.37 8.15 6.33
C ARG A 105 -11.10 8.83 7.68
N TYR A 106 -10.25 9.86 7.70
CA TYR A 106 -9.84 10.58 8.91
C TYR A 106 -10.58 11.91 9.08
N GLY A 107 -11.85 11.95 8.68
CA GLY A 107 -12.77 13.03 9.03
C GLY A 107 -12.41 14.39 8.41
N GLY A 108 -11.81 14.37 7.22
CA GLY A 108 -11.37 15.53 6.47
C GLY A 108 -10.03 16.10 6.91
N PHE A 109 -9.26 15.39 7.75
CA PHE A 109 -8.08 15.94 8.43
C PHE A 109 -8.36 17.28 9.15
N ARG A 110 -9.58 17.46 9.68
CA ARG A 110 -9.99 18.66 10.43
C ARG A 110 -9.21 18.86 11.74
N LYS A 111 -8.50 17.83 12.18
CA LYS A 111 -7.61 17.82 13.34
C LYS A 111 -6.26 17.27 12.92
N LYS A 112 -5.22 17.64 13.67
CA LYS A 112 -3.88 17.05 13.50
C LYS A 112 -3.98 15.52 13.56
N TRP A 113 -3.40 14.87 12.57
CA TRP A 113 -3.21 13.44 12.48
C TRP A 113 -1.72 13.12 12.31
N THR A 114 -1.25 12.09 12.99
CA THR A 114 0.15 11.66 12.90
C THR A 114 0.18 10.19 12.58
N PHE A 115 0.63 9.87 11.37
CA PHE A 115 0.91 8.51 10.93
C PHE A 115 2.24 8.05 11.52
N GLU A 116 2.35 6.75 11.76
CA GLU A 116 3.58 6.14 12.25
C GLU A 116 4.68 6.25 11.17
N ALA A 117 4.38 5.84 9.94
CA ALA A 117 5.29 6.11 8.84
C ALA A 117 4.61 6.23 7.47
N ALA A 118 5.28 6.96 6.58
CA ALA A 118 5.16 6.78 5.14
C ALA A 118 6.28 5.86 4.69
N ILE A 119 5.99 4.84 3.90
CA ILE A 119 6.97 3.93 3.32
C ILE A 119 6.83 4.04 1.81
N ILE A 120 7.90 4.46 1.15
CA ILE A 120 8.00 4.56 -0.31
C ILE A 120 8.83 3.38 -0.78
N SER A 121 8.23 2.47 -1.56
CA SER A 121 8.90 1.26 -2.00
C SER A 121 10.10 1.55 -2.90
N HIS A 122 9.96 2.46 -3.87
CA HIS A 122 11.03 2.85 -4.80
C HIS A 122 10.70 4.18 -5.51
N PRO A 123 11.66 4.81 -6.24
CA PRO A 123 11.48 6.15 -6.79
C PRO A 123 10.73 6.18 -8.13
N ASP A 124 9.62 5.44 -8.24
CA ASP A 124 8.71 5.50 -9.37
C ASP A 124 7.49 6.33 -9.02
N GLN A 125 7.09 7.21 -9.95
CA GLN A 125 6.14 8.28 -9.63
C GLN A 125 4.76 7.72 -9.25
N ASP A 126 4.38 6.59 -9.82
CA ASP A 126 3.17 5.85 -9.50
C ASP A 126 3.21 5.13 -8.14
N HIS A 127 4.32 5.18 -7.42
CA HIS A 127 4.41 4.74 -6.02
C HIS A 127 4.41 5.93 -5.06
N TYR A 128 5.20 6.97 -5.34
CA TYR A 128 5.37 8.07 -4.39
C TYR A 128 4.54 9.32 -4.67
N GLY A 129 4.02 9.49 -5.89
CA GLY A 129 3.47 10.76 -6.39
C GLY A 129 2.37 11.34 -5.49
N GLY A 130 1.48 10.49 -4.97
CA GLY A 130 0.41 10.89 -4.08
C GLY A 130 0.86 11.47 -2.74
N PHE A 131 2.13 11.27 -2.34
CA PHE A 131 2.69 11.89 -1.13
C PHE A 131 2.81 13.41 -1.20
N GLU A 132 2.81 14.02 -2.39
CA GLU A 132 2.92 15.48 -2.56
C GLU A 132 1.81 16.21 -1.79
N LYS A 133 0.58 15.69 -1.86
CA LYS A 133 -0.57 16.26 -1.13
C LYS A 133 -0.45 16.07 0.39
N PHE A 134 0.10 14.95 0.83
CA PHE A 134 0.30 14.70 2.26
C PHE A 134 1.34 15.63 2.88
N PHE A 135 2.45 15.89 2.18
CA PHE A 135 3.51 16.76 2.71
C PHE A 135 3.15 18.25 2.67
N THR A 136 2.11 18.64 1.93
CA THR A 136 1.57 20.01 1.90
C THR A 136 0.35 20.21 2.80
N GLU A 137 -0.32 19.15 3.25
CA GLU A 137 -1.47 19.18 4.16
C GLU A 137 -1.05 19.59 5.60
N PRO A 138 -1.50 20.76 6.11
CA PRO A 138 -1.05 21.28 7.41
C PRO A 138 -1.33 20.36 8.60
N ASN A 139 -2.41 19.57 8.55
CA ASN A 139 -2.82 18.71 9.66
C ASN A 139 -2.23 17.30 9.60
N VAL A 140 -1.54 16.91 8.54
CA VAL A 140 -0.97 15.56 8.40
C VAL A 140 0.52 15.58 8.77
N HIS A 141 0.93 14.63 9.60
CA HIS A 141 2.30 14.46 10.04
C HIS A 141 2.69 12.98 9.95
N PHE A 142 4.01 12.72 9.86
CA PHE A 142 4.58 11.37 9.90
C PHE A 142 5.70 11.33 10.92
N ASN A 143 5.76 10.29 11.78
CA ASN A 143 6.92 10.12 12.65
C ASN A 143 8.18 9.80 11.83
N GLY A 144 8.04 9.01 10.76
CA GLY A 144 9.12 8.72 9.81
C GLY A 144 8.64 8.62 8.35
N VAL A 145 9.56 8.90 7.42
CA VAL A 145 9.44 8.56 6.00
C VAL A 145 10.56 7.58 5.68
N TYR A 146 10.20 6.43 5.14
CA TYR A 146 11.14 5.37 4.76
C TYR A 146 11.19 5.22 3.25
N HIS A 147 12.38 4.95 2.71
CA HIS A 147 12.57 4.71 1.28
C HIS A 147 13.68 3.67 0.99
N ASN A 148 13.92 3.32 -0.27
CA ASN A 148 14.89 2.29 -0.64
C ASN A 148 16.35 2.77 -0.79
N GLY A 149 16.65 4.01 -0.41
CA GLY A 149 18.00 4.59 -0.52
C GLY A 149 18.43 5.03 -1.92
N ILE A 150 17.67 4.73 -2.98
CA ILE A 150 17.98 5.16 -4.36
C ILE A 150 17.46 6.58 -4.59
N MET A 151 18.22 7.40 -5.31
CA MET A 151 17.83 8.77 -5.64
C MET A 151 17.95 9.04 -7.14
N GLU A 152 16.95 9.71 -7.71
CA GLU A 152 17.00 10.14 -9.11
C GLU A 152 17.94 11.33 -9.31
N GLU A 153 18.75 11.28 -10.37
CA GLU A 153 19.66 12.35 -10.76
C GLU A 153 19.43 12.83 -12.19
N ARG A 154 19.75 14.10 -12.46
CA ARG A 154 19.59 14.73 -13.78
C ARG A 154 20.54 14.19 -14.85
N THR A 155 21.65 13.58 -14.45
CA THR A 155 22.61 13.02 -15.41
C THR A 155 22.01 11.80 -16.12
N SER A 156 21.93 11.86 -17.45
CA SER A 156 21.40 10.76 -18.27
C SER A 156 22.28 9.51 -18.22
N ASN A 157 23.57 9.64 -17.88
CA ASN A 157 24.51 8.52 -17.84
C ASN A 157 24.42 7.72 -16.53
N GLN A 158 23.94 8.37 -15.47
CA GLN A 158 23.87 7.82 -14.12
C GLN A 158 22.55 8.29 -13.46
N PRO A 159 21.39 7.93 -14.03
CA PRO A 159 20.10 8.47 -13.61
C PRO A 159 19.70 8.11 -12.17
N LEU A 160 20.39 7.15 -11.56
CA LEU A 160 20.21 6.71 -10.17
C LEU A 160 21.44 7.01 -9.29
N GLY A 161 22.32 7.89 -9.76
CA GLY A 161 23.58 8.23 -9.11
C GLY A 161 24.77 7.36 -9.47
N PRO A 162 25.89 7.50 -8.73
CA PRO A 162 27.17 6.91 -9.10
C PRO A 162 27.12 5.39 -9.12
N ILE A 163 27.63 4.82 -10.22
CA ILE A 163 27.74 3.38 -10.45
C ILE A 163 29.21 3.00 -10.60
N GLU A 164 29.65 1.98 -9.87
CA GLU A 164 31.00 1.42 -9.96
C GLU A 164 30.96 -0.04 -10.41
N ASN A 165 32.03 -0.49 -11.11
CA ASN A 165 32.24 -1.91 -11.39
C ASN A 165 33.06 -2.51 -10.24
N ILE A 166 32.53 -3.55 -9.60
CA ILE A 166 33.24 -4.33 -8.58
C ILE A 166 33.25 -5.78 -9.06
N GLY A 167 34.44 -6.28 -9.38
CA GLY A 167 34.58 -7.52 -10.12
C GLY A 167 33.93 -7.41 -11.51
N ASP A 168 33.00 -8.32 -11.80
CA ASP A 168 32.26 -8.37 -13.06
C ASP A 168 30.83 -7.80 -12.96
N ARG A 169 30.50 -7.14 -11.84
CA ARG A 169 29.16 -6.59 -11.55
C ARG A 169 29.22 -5.09 -11.33
N LYS A 170 28.08 -4.46 -11.53
CA LYS A 170 27.87 -3.03 -11.32
C LYS A 170 27.09 -2.79 -10.03
N PHE A 171 27.41 -1.72 -9.32
CA PHE A 171 26.78 -1.36 -8.06
C PHE A 171 26.47 0.13 -8.00
N LEU A 172 25.29 0.47 -7.51
CA LEU A 172 24.96 1.80 -7.01
C LEU A 172 25.67 2.01 -5.68
N ILE A 173 26.44 3.09 -5.60
CA ILE A 173 27.28 3.40 -4.43
C ILE A 173 26.94 4.74 -3.76
N GLY A 174 25.96 5.48 -4.32
CA GLY A 174 25.52 6.78 -3.82
C GLY A 174 24.20 6.70 -3.05
N LEU A 175 24.06 5.68 -2.19
CA LEU A 175 22.83 5.45 -1.43
C LEU A 175 22.59 6.59 -0.43
N ILE A 176 21.32 6.93 -0.25
CA ILE A 176 20.85 7.90 0.74
C ILE A 176 20.32 7.11 1.93
N GLU A 177 21.20 6.83 2.90
CA GLU A 177 20.87 5.96 4.04
C GLU A 177 20.12 6.70 5.15
N ARG A 178 20.51 7.95 5.42
CA ARG A 178 19.99 8.77 6.52
C ARG A 178 19.58 10.16 6.05
N GLN A 179 18.81 10.86 6.90
CA GLN A 179 18.37 12.23 6.64
C GLN A 179 19.53 13.20 6.36
N ASN A 180 20.71 13.01 6.98
CA ASN A 180 21.89 13.84 6.70
C ASN A 180 22.45 13.61 5.29
N ASP A 181 22.39 12.38 4.78
CA ASP A 181 22.80 12.06 3.42
C ASP A 181 21.83 12.70 2.42
N LEU A 182 20.53 12.66 2.73
CA LEU A 182 19.49 13.35 1.96
C LEU A 182 19.72 14.85 1.93
N ALA A 183 19.98 15.47 3.09
CA ALA A 183 20.25 16.90 3.18
C ALA A 183 21.50 17.29 2.36
N ALA A 184 22.56 16.47 2.39
CA ALA A 184 23.75 16.66 1.58
C ALA A 184 23.46 16.54 0.07
N PHE A 185 22.66 15.55 -0.35
CA PHE A 185 22.21 15.40 -1.73
C PHE A 185 21.40 16.62 -2.20
N LEU A 186 20.42 17.05 -1.40
CA LEU A 186 19.52 18.16 -1.73
C LEU A 186 20.25 19.51 -1.83
N ALA A 187 21.32 19.70 -1.05
CA ALA A 187 22.15 20.89 -1.11
C ALA A 187 22.91 21.04 -2.45
N ASP A 188 23.23 19.93 -3.12
CA ASP A 188 23.85 19.92 -4.45
C ASP A 188 22.78 20.09 -5.53
N THR A 189 22.17 21.27 -5.56
CA THR A 189 21.02 21.57 -6.44
C THR A 189 21.22 21.24 -7.92
N PRO A 190 22.41 21.39 -8.56
CA PRO A 190 22.60 20.94 -9.94
C PRO A 190 22.35 19.45 -10.21
N ARG A 191 22.47 18.57 -9.19
CA ARG A 191 22.22 17.12 -9.35
C ARG A 191 20.76 16.80 -9.62
N TRP A 192 19.82 17.61 -9.13
CA TRP A 192 18.39 17.31 -9.19
C TRP A 192 17.51 18.46 -9.71
N ARG A 193 17.92 19.72 -9.56
CA ARG A 193 17.22 20.89 -10.09
C ARG A 193 17.71 21.32 -11.46
N HIS A 194 16.80 21.78 -12.30
CA HIS A 194 17.10 22.42 -13.57
C HIS A 194 17.45 23.90 -13.36
N PRO A 195 18.55 24.41 -13.94
CA PRO A 195 19.04 25.76 -13.64
C PRO A 195 18.12 26.90 -14.12
N GLN A 196 17.18 26.63 -15.04
CA GLN A 196 16.25 27.65 -15.56
C GLN A 196 14.76 27.25 -15.55
N ASN A 197 14.41 26.01 -15.17
CA ASN A 197 13.02 25.55 -15.33
C ASN A 197 12.65 24.47 -14.32
N ALA A 198 12.03 24.86 -13.22
CA ALA A 198 11.64 23.95 -12.14
C ALA A 198 10.71 22.80 -12.59
N ALA A 199 10.02 22.93 -13.73
CA ALA A 199 9.22 21.84 -14.29
C ALA A 199 10.06 20.62 -14.71
N TRP A 200 11.38 20.79 -14.86
CA TRP A 200 12.32 19.74 -15.22
C TRP A 200 13.20 19.29 -14.04
N ASP A 201 12.85 19.70 -12.83
CA ASP A 201 13.44 19.17 -11.61
C ASP A 201 13.09 17.68 -11.49
N LYS A 202 14.01 16.90 -10.90
CA LYS A 202 13.73 15.51 -10.58
C LYS A 202 12.69 15.42 -9.49
N LYS A 203 11.57 14.78 -9.80
CA LYS A 203 10.35 14.80 -8.98
C LYS A 203 10.56 14.10 -7.65
N TYR A 204 11.31 13.00 -7.60
CA TYR A 204 11.52 12.27 -6.35
C TYR A 204 12.35 13.06 -5.32
N PRO A 205 13.52 13.64 -5.67
CA PRO A 205 14.20 14.60 -4.81
C PRO A 205 13.34 15.80 -4.39
N SER A 206 12.53 16.38 -5.30
CA SER A 206 11.63 17.49 -4.97
C SER A 206 10.65 17.11 -3.85
N LEU A 207 10.02 15.94 -3.97
CA LEU A 207 9.09 15.42 -2.96
C LEU A 207 9.77 15.26 -1.60
N LEU A 208 10.95 14.65 -1.55
CA LEU A 208 11.67 14.43 -0.29
C LEU A 208 12.19 15.74 0.30
N ASN A 209 12.53 16.73 -0.53
CA ASN A 209 12.82 18.08 -0.06
C ASN A 209 11.60 18.73 0.60
N ASP A 210 10.40 18.56 0.03
CA ASP A 210 9.17 19.07 0.62
C ASP A 210 8.86 18.37 1.95
N ALA A 211 9.03 17.04 2.02
CA ALA A 211 8.93 16.30 3.29
C ALA A 211 9.90 16.84 4.34
N LEU A 212 11.19 16.94 4.00
CA LEU A 212 12.26 17.39 4.91
C LEU A 212 12.03 18.81 5.44
N THR A 213 11.57 19.71 4.58
CA THR A 213 11.40 21.14 4.90
C THR A 213 10.02 21.48 5.46
N SER A 214 9.05 20.56 5.40
CA SER A 214 7.68 20.78 5.84
C SER A 214 7.52 21.07 7.35
N GLY A 215 8.47 20.61 8.18
CA GLY A 215 8.31 20.56 9.63
C GLY A 215 7.25 19.55 10.12
N ARG A 216 6.76 18.68 9.22
CA ARG A 216 5.71 17.68 9.49
C ARG A 216 6.21 16.23 9.52
N VAL A 217 7.47 16.01 9.15
CA VAL A 217 8.13 14.70 9.12
C VAL A 217 9.21 14.65 10.20
N GLY A 218 9.21 13.60 11.02
CA GLY A 218 10.18 13.44 12.12
C GLY A 218 11.57 13.03 11.63
N ASN A 219 11.66 12.01 10.78
CA ASN A 219 12.91 11.50 10.23
C ASN A 219 12.71 10.95 8.79
N ILE A 220 13.78 10.93 8.00
CA ILE A 220 13.80 10.30 6.66
C ILE A 220 14.98 9.34 6.56
N GLU A 221 14.72 8.06 6.34
CA GLU A 221 15.76 7.00 6.36
C GLU A 221 15.54 5.92 5.31
N MET A 222 16.63 5.28 4.90
CA MET A 222 16.57 4.07 4.10
C MET A 222 16.06 2.90 4.95
N LEU A 223 15.12 2.15 4.38
CA LEU A 223 14.65 0.89 4.93
C LEU A 223 15.16 -0.24 4.04
N ALA A 224 16.07 -1.05 4.57
CA ALA A 224 16.74 -2.10 3.83
C ALA A 224 17.22 -3.23 4.74
N ARG A 225 17.52 -4.38 4.14
CA ARG A 225 18.12 -5.52 4.81
C ARG A 225 19.65 -5.37 4.81
N PHE A 226 20.21 -5.20 6.01
CA PHE A 226 21.65 -5.28 6.25
C PHE A 226 21.98 -6.59 6.97
N ASP A 227 23.10 -7.21 6.64
CA ASP A 227 23.58 -8.45 7.29
C ASP A 227 23.88 -8.25 8.78
N ASP A 228 24.30 -7.04 9.16
CA ASP A 228 24.74 -6.67 10.51
C ASP A 228 23.70 -5.86 11.30
N ALA A 229 22.47 -5.74 10.79
CA ALA A 229 21.37 -5.05 11.46
C ALA A 229 20.15 -5.94 11.66
N ASP A 230 19.29 -5.50 12.58
CA ASP A 230 17.98 -6.09 12.83
C ASP A 230 17.12 -5.97 11.55
N PRO A 231 16.59 -7.07 10.98
CA PRO A 231 15.79 -7.02 9.75
C PRO A 231 14.39 -6.47 9.96
N PHE A 232 14.02 -6.02 11.15
CA PHE A 232 12.66 -5.61 11.43
C PHE A 232 12.51 -4.09 11.42
N LEU A 233 11.32 -3.63 11.02
CA LEU A 233 10.95 -2.23 11.19
C LEU A 233 11.04 -1.86 12.69
N PRO A 234 11.58 -0.68 13.05
CA PRO A 234 11.76 -0.30 14.44
C PRO A 234 10.48 -0.45 15.26
N GLY A 235 10.54 -1.28 16.31
CA GLY A 235 9.41 -1.56 17.19
C GLY A 235 8.50 -2.70 16.76
N TYR A 236 8.82 -3.45 15.71
CA TYR A 236 8.06 -4.58 15.17
C TYR A 236 8.92 -5.86 14.98
N SER A 237 9.67 -6.22 16.02
CA SER A 237 10.61 -7.35 16.06
C SER A 237 9.92 -8.73 16.08
N GLU A 238 10.68 -9.79 15.82
CA GLU A 238 10.18 -11.18 15.73
C GLU A 238 9.43 -11.68 16.97
N ASP A 239 9.78 -11.20 18.16
CA ASP A 239 9.21 -11.64 19.43
C ASP A 239 7.82 -11.05 19.73
N GLN A 240 7.34 -10.13 18.89
CA GLN A 240 6.04 -9.51 19.02
C GLN A 240 4.95 -10.30 18.28
N GLU A 241 3.69 -10.17 18.71
CA GLU A 241 2.57 -10.76 17.96
C GLU A 241 2.47 -10.19 16.55
N LEU A 242 2.79 -8.92 16.37
CA LEU A 242 2.91 -8.26 15.08
C LEU A 242 4.38 -7.94 14.81
N SER A 243 4.98 -8.58 13.81
CA SER A 243 6.30 -8.24 13.31
C SER A 243 6.23 -7.74 11.85
N ILE A 244 7.19 -6.92 11.47
CA ILE A 244 7.31 -6.37 10.11
C ILE A 244 8.77 -6.53 9.68
N GLU A 245 9.06 -7.59 8.94
CA GLU A 245 10.39 -7.90 8.45
C GLU A 245 10.66 -7.20 7.11
N ILE A 246 11.88 -6.69 6.94
CA ILE A 246 12.39 -6.02 5.75
C ILE A 246 13.17 -7.06 4.96
N LEU A 247 12.60 -7.53 3.85
CA LEU A 247 13.22 -8.54 3.00
C LEU A 247 14.11 -7.93 1.90
N GLY A 248 13.90 -6.66 1.57
CA GLY A 248 14.64 -5.94 0.54
C GLY A 248 14.47 -4.42 0.68
N PRO A 249 15.36 -3.61 0.09
CA PRO A 249 16.55 -4.00 -0.68
C PRO A 249 17.57 -4.78 0.17
N VAL A 250 18.30 -5.72 -0.42
CA VAL A 250 19.43 -6.38 0.25
C VAL A 250 20.70 -5.58 -0.03
N VAL A 251 21.31 -5.06 1.03
CA VAL A 251 22.51 -4.24 0.95
C VAL A 251 23.74 -5.12 0.85
N GLU A 252 24.54 -4.92 -0.20
CA GLU A 252 25.87 -5.52 -0.34
C GLU A 252 26.93 -4.53 0.15
N ARG A 253 28.09 -5.02 0.63
CA ARG A 253 29.17 -4.16 1.18
C ARG A 253 30.49 -4.30 0.41
N ASP A 254 31.13 -3.17 0.18
CA ASP A 254 32.55 -3.06 -0.22
C ASP A 254 33.32 -2.37 0.91
N GLY A 255 33.93 -3.18 1.77
CA GLY A 255 34.46 -2.72 3.07
C GLY A 255 33.34 -2.21 3.97
N GLN A 256 33.31 -0.90 4.24
CA GLN A 256 32.26 -0.25 5.04
C GLN A 256 31.18 0.43 4.19
N ARG A 257 31.39 0.52 2.86
CA ARG A 257 30.46 1.21 1.95
C ARG A 257 29.28 0.30 1.63
N ALA A 258 28.06 0.79 1.91
CA ALA A 258 26.82 0.15 1.50
C ALA A 258 26.57 0.36 0.01
N MET A 259 26.06 -0.67 -0.67
CA MET A 259 25.85 -0.66 -2.11
C MET A 259 24.65 -1.51 -2.49
N LEU A 260 24.04 -1.18 -3.63
CA LEU A 260 22.98 -1.98 -4.24
C LEU A 260 23.41 -2.46 -5.62
N ARG A 261 23.19 -3.72 -5.93
CA ARG A 261 23.52 -4.29 -7.24
C ARG A 261 22.72 -3.63 -8.35
N ALA A 262 23.38 -3.27 -9.44
CA ALA A 262 22.70 -2.87 -10.65
C ALA A 262 22.09 -4.09 -11.34
N PHE A 263 20.81 -4.00 -11.70
CA PHE A 263 20.13 -4.99 -12.51
C PHE A 263 20.12 -4.57 -13.99
N GLY A 264 20.11 -5.55 -14.88
CA GLY A 264 19.91 -5.36 -16.32
C GLY A 264 18.61 -6.03 -16.79
N GLU A 265 18.38 -6.05 -18.11
CA GLU A 265 17.15 -6.59 -18.71
C GLU A 265 16.84 -8.04 -18.33
N THR A 266 17.88 -8.86 -18.09
CA THR A 266 17.77 -10.26 -17.66
C THR A 266 18.61 -10.51 -16.40
N PRO A 267 18.35 -11.59 -15.63
CA PRO A 267 19.12 -11.89 -14.42
C PRO A 267 20.65 -12.08 -14.64
N GLN A 268 21.06 -12.51 -15.84
CA GLN A 268 22.48 -12.69 -16.19
C GLN A 268 23.12 -11.40 -16.69
N SER A 269 22.30 -10.40 -17.05
CA SER A 269 22.83 -9.19 -17.65
C SER A 269 23.77 -8.48 -16.68
N LYS A 270 24.91 -8.07 -17.22
CA LYS A 270 25.91 -7.23 -16.54
C LYS A 270 25.75 -5.76 -16.94
N SER A 271 24.78 -5.46 -17.82
CA SER A 271 24.41 -4.08 -18.14
C SER A 271 23.67 -3.45 -16.97
N PHE A 272 23.62 -2.11 -16.99
CA PHE A 272 22.79 -1.35 -16.06
C PHE A 272 21.52 -0.96 -16.80
N ASP A 273 20.38 -1.29 -16.21
CA ASP A 273 19.07 -0.80 -16.58
C ASP A 273 18.48 -0.06 -15.37
N ALA A 274 18.16 1.22 -15.56
CA ALA A 274 17.68 2.07 -14.47
C ALA A 274 16.30 1.62 -13.98
N GLY A 275 15.40 1.21 -14.87
CA GLY A 275 14.07 0.71 -14.52
C GLY A 275 14.15 -0.59 -13.73
N LYS A 276 14.91 -1.57 -14.25
CA LYS A 276 15.09 -2.85 -13.55
C LYS A 276 15.77 -2.65 -12.20
N THR A 277 16.72 -1.72 -12.10
CA THR A 277 17.45 -1.46 -10.85
C THR A 277 16.58 -0.79 -9.80
N LYS A 278 15.85 0.28 -10.14
CA LYS A 278 15.03 1.00 -9.16
C LYS A 278 13.83 0.15 -8.68
N ASN A 279 13.13 -0.53 -9.60
CA ASN A 279 12.00 -1.41 -9.27
C ASN A 279 12.48 -2.65 -8.51
N GLY A 280 13.61 -3.22 -8.94
CA GLY A 280 14.19 -4.43 -8.35
C GLY A 280 14.72 -4.25 -6.92
N HIS A 281 15.00 -3.01 -6.51
CA HIS A 281 15.31 -2.64 -5.13
C HIS A 281 14.12 -1.93 -4.49
N SER A 282 12.91 -2.43 -4.70
CA SER A 282 11.77 -2.02 -3.90
C SER A 282 11.98 -2.39 -2.42
N VAL A 283 11.46 -1.57 -1.50
CA VAL A 283 11.27 -2.00 -0.11
C VAL A 283 10.29 -3.16 -0.08
N ILE A 284 10.74 -4.31 0.41
CA ILE A 284 9.94 -5.54 0.50
C ILE A 284 9.63 -5.81 1.96
N LEU A 285 8.36 -5.96 2.29
CA LEU A 285 7.93 -6.19 3.68
C LEU A 285 7.19 -7.51 3.81
N LEU A 286 7.57 -8.30 4.82
CA LEU A 286 6.80 -9.43 5.31
C LEU A 286 6.16 -9.04 6.65
N VAL A 287 4.86 -8.76 6.61
CA VAL A 287 4.07 -8.45 7.80
C VAL A 287 3.54 -9.76 8.36
N ARG A 288 3.87 -10.08 9.60
CA ARG A 288 3.34 -11.26 10.30
C ARG A 288 2.52 -10.79 11.50
N TYR A 289 1.26 -11.20 11.54
CA TYR A 289 0.43 -11.06 12.74
C TYR A 289 -0.01 -12.44 13.21
N ARG A 290 0.58 -12.90 14.33
CA ARG A 290 0.45 -14.26 14.86
C ARG A 290 0.76 -15.31 13.77
N ASP A 291 -0.25 -15.97 13.22
CA ASP A 291 -0.12 -17.06 12.24
C ASP A 291 -0.31 -16.59 10.79
N VAL A 292 -0.70 -15.33 10.56
CA VAL A 292 -1.01 -14.79 9.23
C VAL A 292 0.12 -13.92 8.71
N ARG A 293 0.52 -14.17 7.46
CA ARG A 293 1.62 -13.50 6.75
C ARG A 293 1.11 -12.72 5.53
N LEU A 294 1.53 -11.48 5.40
CA LEU A 294 1.29 -10.62 4.24
C LEU A 294 2.62 -10.20 3.63
N LEU A 295 2.82 -10.48 2.34
CA LEU A 295 3.96 -9.99 1.57
C LEU A 295 3.58 -8.74 0.76
N LEU A 296 4.35 -7.67 0.92
CA LEU A 296 4.29 -6.46 0.10
C LEU A 296 5.55 -6.41 -0.75
N GLY A 297 5.42 -6.75 -2.04
CA GLY A 297 6.53 -7.00 -2.95
C GLY A 297 7.02 -5.81 -3.79
N GLY A 298 6.37 -4.64 -3.70
CA GLY A 298 6.66 -3.51 -4.59
C GLY A 298 6.72 -3.93 -6.07
N ASP A 299 7.77 -3.52 -6.77
CA ASP A 299 7.94 -3.78 -8.21
C ASP A 299 9.08 -4.75 -8.52
N LEU A 300 9.23 -5.80 -7.70
CA LEU A 300 10.18 -6.85 -8.02
C LEU A 300 9.97 -7.36 -9.45
N ASN A 301 11.08 -7.40 -10.18
CA ASN A 301 11.18 -7.95 -11.53
C ASN A 301 11.96 -9.26 -11.51
N THR A 302 11.95 -9.98 -12.64
CA THR A 302 12.66 -11.26 -12.81
C THR A 302 14.10 -11.25 -12.28
N ALA A 303 14.88 -10.19 -12.56
CA ALA A 303 16.28 -10.11 -12.13
C ALA A 303 16.41 -9.98 -10.60
N ALA A 304 15.52 -9.19 -10.00
CA ALA A 304 15.47 -9.00 -8.55
C ALA A 304 14.95 -10.24 -7.81
N GLU A 305 13.90 -10.90 -8.33
CA GLU A 305 13.38 -12.14 -7.76
C GLU A 305 14.45 -13.24 -7.73
N VAL A 306 15.15 -13.44 -8.86
CA VAL A 306 16.26 -14.41 -8.95
C VAL A 306 17.37 -14.05 -7.97
N PHE A 307 17.75 -12.78 -7.90
CA PHE A 307 18.75 -12.32 -6.94
C PHE A 307 18.34 -12.60 -5.50
N LEU A 308 17.15 -12.17 -5.07
CA LEU A 308 16.65 -12.35 -3.72
C LEU A 308 16.54 -13.84 -3.36
N MET A 309 15.95 -14.67 -4.23
CA MET A 309 15.85 -16.11 -3.99
C MET A 309 17.24 -16.74 -3.78
N GLN A 310 18.23 -16.39 -4.60
CA GLN A 310 19.61 -16.88 -4.44
C GLN A 310 20.27 -16.38 -3.16
N GLN A 311 20.09 -15.10 -2.81
CA GLN A 311 20.64 -14.52 -1.58
C GLN A 311 20.10 -15.23 -0.34
N TYR A 312 18.78 -15.35 -0.22
CA TYR A 312 18.15 -15.98 0.95
C TYR A 312 18.36 -17.49 0.99
N ALA A 313 18.40 -18.17 -0.16
CA ALA A 313 18.71 -19.60 -0.21
C ALA A 313 20.18 -19.92 0.08
N GLY A 314 21.09 -18.95 -0.10
CA GLY A 314 22.53 -19.19 -0.09
C GLY A 314 22.98 -20.11 -1.23
N ILE A 315 22.29 -20.08 -2.37
CA ILE A 315 22.52 -20.95 -3.54
C ILE A 315 22.72 -20.07 -4.76
N GLU A 316 23.82 -20.25 -5.48
CA GLU A 316 24.09 -19.55 -6.74
C GLU A 316 23.97 -20.53 -7.93
N HIS A 317 23.15 -20.16 -8.90
CA HIS A 317 23.01 -20.87 -10.18
C HIS A 317 22.90 -19.87 -11.32
N ASP A 318 23.49 -20.20 -12.46
CA ASP A 318 23.20 -19.45 -13.69
C ASP A 318 21.73 -19.64 -14.08
N TYR A 319 21.04 -18.54 -14.40
CA TYR A 319 19.67 -18.57 -14.90
C TYR A 319 19.68 -18.59 -16.45
N PRO A 320 18.70 -19.22 -17.15
CA PRO A 320 17.50 -19.88 -16.62
C PRO A 320 17.81 -21.19 -15.90
N TRP A 321 17.14 -21.38 -14.76
CA TRP A 321 17.26 -22.60 -13.96
C TRP A 321 16.56 -23.79 -14.64
N THR A 322 17.20 -24.95 -14.59
CA THR A 322 16.55 -26.24 -14.88
C THR A 322 15.41 -26.51 -13.89
N ALA A 323 14.48 -27.42 -14.22
CA ALA A 323 13.39 -27.78 -13.32
C ALA A 323 13.88 -28.24 -11.93
N ALA A 324 14.99 -29.00 -11.87
CA ALA A 324 15.58 -29.43 -10.61
C ALA A 324 16.14 -28.26 -9.78
N GLN A 325 16.79 -27.29 -10.44
CA GLN A 325 17.28 -26.07 -9.78
C GLN A 325 16.13 -25.18 -9.31
N GLN A 326 15.03 -25.09 -10.07
CA GLN A 326 13.82 -24.38 -9.65
C GLN A 326 13.22 -25.01 -8.39
N GLU A 327 13.04 -26.34 -8.34
CA GLU A 327 12.54 -27.02 -7.14
C GLU A 327 13.44 -26.78 -5.93
N GLN A 328 14.76 -26.87 -6.12
CA GLN A 328 15.74 -26.61 -5.07
C GLN A 328 15.60 -25.17 -4.55
N MET A 329 15.51 -24.20 -5.45
CA MET A 329 15.41 -22.80 -5.08
C MET A 329 14.09 -22.49 -4.37
N VAL A 330 12.97 -22.99 -4.88
CA VAL A 330 11.66 -22.82 -4.25
C VAL A 330 11.68 -23.38 -2.83
N HIS A 331 12.22 -24.58 -2.62
CA HIS A 331 12.30 -25.18 -1.29
C HIS A 331 13.20 -24.37 -0.34
N ALA A 332 14.36 -23.89 -0.82
CA ALA A 332 15.32 -23.17 0.00
C ALA A 332 14.87 -21.75 0.35
N ALA A 333 14.19 -21.05 -0.57
CA ALA A 333 13.74 -19.68 -0.38
C ALA A 333 12.38 -19.57 0.35
N ARG A 334 11.54 -20.61 0.30
CA ARG A 334 10.18 -20.60 0.87
C ARG A 334 10.09 -20.19 2.34
N PRO A 335 11.00 -20.60 3.25
CA PRO A 335 10.94 -20.15 4.65
C PRO A 335 10.98 -18.63 4.84
N PHE A 336 11.51 -17.89 3.87
CA PHE A 336 11.68 -16.43 3.95
C PHE A 336 10.55 -15.65 3.26
N PHE A 337 9.96 -16.21 2.19
CA PHE A 337 9.00 -15.48 1.36
C PHE A 337 7.58 -16.03 1.39
N GLU A 338 7.35 -17.20 1.99
CA GLU A 338 6.01 -17.76 2.03
C GLU A 338 5.05 -16.84 2.78
N ALA A 339 3.95 -16.50 2.12
CA ALA A 339 2.93 -15.62 2.65
C ALA A 339 1.54 -16.21 2.46
N ASP A 340 0.59 -15.72 3.26
CA ASP A 340 -0.80 -16.10 3.16
C ASP A 340 -1.55 -15.24 2.14
N ILE A 341 -1.23 -13.96 2.17
CA ILE A 341 -1.69 -12.95 1.23
C ILE A 341 -0.46 -12.29 0.64
N ALA A 342 -0.48 -11.99 -0.65
CA ALA A 342 0.58 -11.23 -1.30
C ALA A 342 -0.01 -10.07 -2.10
N LYS A 343 0.73 -8.98 -2.16
CA LYS A 343 0.58 -7.97 -3.20
C LYS A 343 1.39 -8.44 -4.41
N ALA A 344 0.76 -8.59 -5.57
CA ALA A 344 1.44 -8.89 -6.83
C ALA A 344 2.48 -7.80 -7.11
N CYS A 345 3.66 -8.26 -7.50
CA CYS A 345 4.77 -7.38 -7.85
C CYS A 345 4.44 -6.62 -9.15
N HIS A 346 4.87 -5.36 -9.24
CA HIS A 346 4.87 -4.57 -10.48
C HIS A 346 3.50 -4.57 -11.16
N HIS A 347 2.46 -4.32 -10.36
CA HIS A 347 1.05 -4.26 -10.77
C HIS A 347 0.51 -5.52 -11.45
N GLY A 348 1.22 -6.65 -11.38
CA GLY A 348 0.90 -7.85 -12.15
C GLY A 348 1.48 -7.83 -13.57
N SER A 349 2.68 -7.29 -13.74
CA SER A 349 3.49 -7.35 -14.96
C SER A 349 3.88 -8.77 -15.36
N SER A 350 4.28 -8.97 -16.62
CA SER A 350 4.82 -10.24 -17.17
C SER A 350 6.29 -10.49 -16.76
N ASP A 351 6.86 -9.60 -15.95
CA ASP A 351 8.26 -9.60 -15.55
C ASP A 351 8.45 -10.25 -14.18
N PHE A 352 8.20 -11.56 -14.12
CA PHE A 352 8.27 -12.35 -12.90
C PHE A 352 8.83 -13.76 -13.21
N THR A 353 9.06 -14.53 -12.16
CA THR A 353 9.41 -15.96 -12.23
C THR A 353 8.32 -16.82 -11.60
N ASP A 354 8.00 -17.94 -12.26
CA ASP A 354 7.13 -18.96 -11.66
C ASP A 354 7.71 -19.47 -10.34
N ALA A 355 9.05 -19.55 -10.25
CA ALA A 355 9.75 -19.95 -9.04
C ALA A 355 9.42 -19.02 -7.85
N PHE A 356 9.40 -17.70 -8.05
CA PHE A 356 9.07 -16.77 -6.98
C PHE A 356 7.59 -16.88 -6.57
N ILE A 357 6.65 -16.95 -7.52
CA ILE A 357 5.22 -17.15 -7.22
C ILE A 357 5.02 -18.45 -6.41
N ARG A 358 5.68 -19.54 -6.83
CA ARG A 358 5.68 -20.81 -6.12
C ARG A 358 6.34 -20.74 -4.75
N THR A 359 7.29 -19.83 -4.54
CA THR A 359 7.94 -19.63 -3.24
C THR A 359 7.01 -18.87 -2.28
N VAL A 360 6.37 -17.81 -2.77
CA VAL A 360 5.39 -17.01 -2.03
C VAL A 360 4.15 -17.83 -1.64
N ASN A 361 3.63 -18.64 -2.57
CA ASN A 361 2.55 -19.61 -2.32
C ASN A 361 1.32 -19.00 -1.60
N ALA A 362 0.89 -17.82 -2.03
CA ALA A 362 -0.23 -17.10 -1.41
C ALA A 362 -1.58 -17.75 -1.73
N ALA A 363 -2.51 -17.71 -0.77
CA ALA A 363 -3.91 -18.12 -1.00
C ALA A 363 -4.76 -17.00 -1.61
N ALA A 364 -4.35 -15.75 -1.42
CA ALA A 364 -4.94 -14.59 -2.05
C ALA A 364 -3.85 -13.64 -2.54
N THR A 365 -4.01 -13.11 -3.74
CA THR A 365 -3.13 -12.10 -4.31
C THR A 365 -3.93 -10.85 -4.66
N VAL A 366 -3.49 -9.71 -4.15
CA VAL A 366 -4.01 -8.39 -4.52
C VAL A 366 -3.13 -7.83 -5.64
N ILE A 367 -3.75 -7.29 -6.67
CA ILE A 367 -3.11 -6.65 -7.81
C ILE A 367 -3.56 -5.19 -7.75
N SER A 368 -2.65 -4.28 -7.43
CA SER A 368 -2.93 -2.86 -7.62
C SER A 368 -2.54 -2.51 -9.03
N SER A 369 -3.55 -2.26 -9.86
CA SER A 369 -3.41 -1.78 -11.23
C SER A 369 -4.37 -0.62 -11.44
N GLY A 370 -4.16 0.12 -12.52
CA GLY A 370 -5.13 1.10 -13.00
C GLY A 370 -5.10 1.28 -14.50
N ASP A 371 -5.96 2.20 -14.95
CA ASP A 371 -6.21 2.54 -16.35
C ASP A 371 -5.08 3.39 -16.98
N GLU A 372 -4.04 2.75 -17.52
CA GLU A 372 -3.03 3.40 -18.37
C GLU A 372 -2.81 2.57 -19.64
N GLU A 373 -3.18 3.14 -20.80
CA GLU A 373 -3.17 2.44 -22.09
C GLU A 373 -1.78 1.92 -22.50
N SER A 374 -0.69 2.55 -22.03
CA SER A 374 0.69 2.14 -22.30
C SER A 374 1.18 0.96 -21.47
N HIS A 375 0.58 0.72 -20.30
CA HIS A 375 1.04 -0.24 -19.30
C HIS A 375 -0.13 -1.08 -18.77
N ALA A 376 -0.88 -1.70 -19.68
CA ALA A 376 -2.04 -2.52 -19.33
C ALA A 376 -1.65 -3.70 -18.43
N HIS A 377 -1.95 -3.56 -17.14
CA HIS A 377 -1.76 -4.54 -16.08
C HIS A 377 -3.11 -4.82 -15.38
N PRO A 378 -3.33 -6.01 -14.80
CA PRO A 378 -2.45 -7.18 -14.82
C PRO A 378 -2.36 -7.85 -16.20
N ARG A 379 -1.28 -8.59 -16.42
CA ARG A 379 -1.04 -9.32 -17.67
C ARG A 379 -1.68 -10.72 -17.63
N PRO A 380 -2.15 -11.25 -18.77
CA PRO A 380 -2.82 -12.56 -18.80
C PRO A 380 -1.95 -13.74 -18.32
N ASP A 381 -0.65 -13.71 -18.62
CA ASP A 381 0.30 -14.72 -18.17
C ASP A 381 0.52 -14.67 -16.66
N THR A 382 0.61 -13.47 -16.06
CA THR A 382 0.67 -13.29 -14.61
C THR A 382 -0.58 -13.82 -13.92
N LEU A 383 -1.78 -13.52 -14.45
CA LEU A 383 -3.04 -14.05 -13.91
C LEU A 383 -3.07 -15.58 -13.97
N GLY A 384 -2.61 -16.16 -15.09
CA GLY A 384 -2.50 -17.60 -15.26
C GLY A 384 -1.52 -18.24 -14.27
N ALA A 385 -0.33 -17.66 -14.09
CA ALA A 385 0.69 -18.16 -13.17
C ALA A 385 0.23 -18.07 -11.71
N LEU A 386 -0.36 -16.94 -11.29
CA LEU A 386 -0.91 -16.79 -9.93
C LEU A 386 -2.06 -17.78 -9.67
N GLY A 387 -2.94 -18.01 -10.64
CA GLY A 387 -4.00 -19.00 -10.54
C GLY A 387 -3.49 -20.45 -10.50
N LEU A 388 -2.40 -20.76 -11.21
CA LEU A 388 -1.80 -22.09 -11.29
C LEU A 388 -0.94 -22.43 -10.07
N HIS A 389 -0.19 -21.46 -9.56
CA HIS A 389 0.83 -21.66 -8.52
C HIS A 389 0.43 -21.11 -7.15
N GLY A 390 -0.68 -20.38 -7.05
CA GLY A 390 -1.26 -19.97 -5.78
C GLY A 390 -1.73 -21.16 -4.95
N ARG A 391 -1.89 -20.94 -3.65
CA ARG A 391 -2.24 -21.98 -2.68
C ARG A 391 -3.74 -22.29 -2.69
N GLY A 392 -4.05 -23.58 -2.67
CA GLY A 392 -5.42 -24.10 -2.61
C GLY A 392 -6.03 -24.35 -3.98
N ALA A 393 -7.22 -24.94 -4.02
CA ALA A 393 -7.88 -25.32 -5.27
C ALA A 393 -8.43 -24.13 -6.08
N ARG A 394 -8.61 -22.97 -5.42
CA ARG A 394 -9.12 -21.73 -6.01
C ARG A 394 -8.41 -20.52 -5.37
N PRO A 395 -7.12 -20.26 -5.70
CA PRO A 395 -6.43 -19.07 -5.23
C PRO A 395 -7.21 -17.82 -5.62
N LEU A 396 -7.34 -16.87 -4.69
CA LEU A 396 -8.11 -15.65 -4.92
C LEU A 396 -7.25 -14.59 -5.60
N LEU A 397 -7.80 -13.95 -6.62
CA LEU A 397 -7.19 -12.81 -7.29
C LEU A 397 -8.10 -11.60 -7.13
N PHE A 398 -7.57 -10.55 -6.51
CA PHE A 398 -8.25 -9.26 -6.37
C PHE A 398 -7.50 -8.22 -7.19
N CYS A 399 -8.21 -7.35 -7.89
CA CYS A 399 -7.62 -6.25 -8.65
C CYS A 399 -8.31 -4.94 -8.28
N THR A 400 -7.55 -3.92 -7.89
CA THR A 400 -8.11 -2.62 -7.46
C THR A 400 -8.99 -2.00 -8.56
N GLU A 401 -8.53 -2.08 -9.81
CA GLU A 401 -9.24 -1.57 -10.97
C GLU A 401 -10.51 -2.37 -11.28
N LEU A 402 -10.44 -3.70 -11.29
CA LEU A 402 -11.63 -4.54 -11.55
C LEU A 402 -12.69 -4.42 -10.45
N MET A 403 -12.27 -4.08 -9.24
CA MET A 403 -13.15 -3.85 -8.09
C MET A 403 -13.61 -2.38 -7.99
N ARG A 404 -13.22 -1.52 -8.93
CA ARG A 404 -13.76 -0.17 -9.06
C ARG A 404 -15.19 -0.26 -9.57
N SER A 405 -16.13 0.01 -8.67
CA SER A 405 -17.52 0.17 -9.07
C SER A 405 -17.75 1.59 -9.56
N THR A 406 -18.07 1.77 -10.83
CA THR A 406 -18.47 3.09 -11.33
C THR A 406 -19.95 3.32 -11.01
N ARG A 407 -20.27 4.55 -10.58
CA ARG A 407 -21.62 5.09 -10.82
C ARG A 407 -21.52 6.02 -12.03
N GLU A 408 -22.38 5.77 -13.01
CA GLU A 408 -22.63 6.54 -14.25
C GLU A 408 -23.05 8.02 -14.06
N ASP A 409 -22.70 8.71 -12.96
CA ASP A 409 -23.14 10.10 -12.74
C ASP A 409 -22.05 11.05 -12.19
N GLU A 410 -20.77 10.67 -12.34
CA GLU A 410 -19.61 11.55 -12.06
C GLU A 410 -19.63 12.84 -12.88
N GLY A 411 -20.14 12.79 -14.11
CA GLY A 411 -20.13 13.92 -15.03
C GLY A 411 -20.84 15.18 -14.51
N SER A 412 -21.81 15.05 -13.61
CA SER A 412 -22.52 16.21 -13.05
C SER A 412 -21.64 17.02 -12.09
N LEU A 413 -20.91 16.36 -11.19
CA LEU A 413 -20.02 17.01 -10.23
C LEU A 413 -18.74 17.50 -10.90
N GLU A 414 -18.21 16.76 -11.87
CA GLU A 414 -17.05 17.19 -12.66
C GLU A 414 -17.35 18.44 -13.49
N VAL A 415 -18.54 18.52 -14.11
CA VAL A 415 -18.99 19.73 -14.81
C VAL A 415 -19.17 20.91 -13.85
N GLU A 416 -19.70 20.67 -12.65
CA GLU A 416 -19.88 21.71 -11.65
C GLU A 416 -18.54 22.22 -11.08
N ILE A 417 -17.57 21.31 -10.86
CA ILE A 417 -16.18 21.63 -10.51
C ILE A 417 -15.52 22.42 -11.63
N GLY A 418 -15.70 22.02 -12.90
CA GLY A 418 -15.20 22.74 -14.07
C GLY A 418 -15.70 24.17 -14.10
N ARG A 419 -17.01 24.38 -13.91
CA ARG A 419 -17.63 25.72 -13.82
C ARG A 419 -17.11 26.52 -12.63
N LEU A 420 -16.89 25.89 -11.47
CA LEU A 420 -16.34 26.58 -10.30
C LEU A 420 -14.88 26.99 -10.51
N ARG A 421 -14.09 26.21 -11.26
CA ARG A 421 -12.71 26.58 -11.64
C ARG A 421 -12.67 27.75 -12.61
N GLU A 422 -13.53 27.77 -13.62
CA GLU A 422 -13.66 28.90 -14.55
C GLU A 422 -14.02 30.18 -13.78
N ARG A 423 -15.04 30.11 -12.91
CA ARG A 423 -15.45 31.24 -12.06
C ARG A 423 -14.35 31.69 -11.10
N LEU A 424 -13.55 30.78 -10.56
CA LEU A 424 -12.44 31.12 -9.68
C LEU A 424 -11.36 31.89 -10.44
N ALA A 425 -11.02 31.46 -11.66
CA ALA A 425 -10.03 32.13 -12.50
C ALA A 425 -10.47 33.55 -12.90
N GLU A 426 -11.77 33.75 -13.14
CA GLU A 426 -12.35 35.08 -13.41
C GLU A 426 -12.29 35.97 -12.15
N ALA A 427 -12.73 35.47 -10.99
CA ALA A 427 -12.76 36.22 -9.74
C ALA A 427 -11.36 36.60 -9.21
N GLU A 428 -10.35 35.75 -9.43
CA GLU A 428 -8.95 36.06 -9.08
C GLU A 428 -8.38 37.23 -9.90
N GLY A 429 -8.92 37.49 -11.09
CA GLY A 429 -8.56 38.66 -11.91
C GLY A 429 -9.22 39.97 -11.46
N GLU A 430 -10.29 39.92 -10.66
CA GLU A 430 -11.09 41.08 -10.24
C GLU A 430 -10.79 41.55 -8.79
N GLU A 431 -9.86 40.91 -8.07
CA GLU A 431 -9.39 41.23 -6.72
C GLU A 431 -10.47 41.21 -5.58
N ASP A 432 -11.61 40.52 -5.75
CA ASP A 432 -12.59 40.30 -4.67
C ASP A 432 -12.23 39.09 -3.80
N ALA A 433 -11.53 39.35 -2.70
CA ALA A 433 -11.07 38.32 -1.77
C ALA A 433 -12.20 37.52 -1.09
N ALA A 434 -13.39 38.10 -0.92
CA ALA A 434 -14.50 37.42 -0.25
C ALA A 434 -15.20 36.45 -1.22
N GLU A 435 -15.37 36.86 -2.47
CA GLU A 435 -15.90 35.99 -3.54
C GLU A 435 -14.94 34.82 -3.83
N VAL A 436 -13.63 35.10 -3.96
CA VAL A 436 -12.61 34.06 -4.14
C VAL A 436 -12.65 33.03 -3.01
N ALA A 437 -12.75 33.47 -1.76
CA ALA A 437 -12.85 32.56 -0.62
C ALA A 437 -14.14 31.72 -0.65
N GLY A 438 -15.27 32.31 -1.06
CA GLY A 438 -16.55 31.61 -1.19
C GLY A 438 -16.56 30.56 -2.31
N ILE A 439 -15.99 30.89 -3.48
CA ILE A 439 -15.85 29.96 -4.60
C ILE A 439 -14.90 28.81 -4.22
N ARG A 440 -13.77 29.09 -3.56
CA ARG A 440 -12.86 28.05 -3.05
C ARG A 440 -13.55 27.12 -2.07
N ALA A 441 -14.32 27.63 -1.11
CA ALA A 441 -15.05 26.79 -0.17
C ALA A 441 -16.11 25.90 -0.85
N LEU A 442 -16.81 26.43 -1.87
CA LEU A 442 -17.76 25.65 -2.67
C LEU A 442 -17.06 24.59 -3.52
N LEU A 443 -15.95 24.96 -4.15
CA LEU A 443 -15.10 24.07 -4.92
C LEU A 443 -14.57 22.94 -4.03
N ASP A 444 -14.03 23.27 -2.87
CA ASP A 444 -13.57 22.31 -1.86
C ASP A 444 -14.72 21.40 -1.40
N ALA A 445 -15.93 21.92 -1.21
CA ALA A 445 -17.09 21.10 -0.83
C ALA A 445 -17.55 20.15 -1.95
N HIS A 446 -17.53 20.59 -3.22
CA HIS A 446 -17.89 19.74 -4.37
C HIS A 446 -16.80 18.71 -4.67
N ILE A 447 -15.54 19.12 -4.54
CA ILE A 447 -14.39 18.21 -4.54
C ILE A 447 -14.60 17.21 -3.41
N ASP A 448 -14.68 17.62 -2.15
CA ASP A 448 -14.86 16.73 -1.00
C ASP A 448 -16.05 15.77 -1.18
N LYS A 449 -17.17 16.21 -1.76
CA LYS A 449 -18.31 15.35 -2.09
C LYS A 449 -18.03 14.36 -3.23
N LEU A 450 -17.30 14.79 -4.26
CA LEU A 450 -16.79 13.90 -5.31
C LEU A 450 -15.80 12.91 -4.72
N LEU A 451 -14.90 13.34 -3.83
CA LEU A 451 -13.95 12.51 -3.10
C LEU A 451 -14.65 11.48 -2.24
N GLU A 452 -15.64 11.88 -1.43
CA GLU A 452 -16.44 10.98 -0.61
C GLU A 452 -17.09 9.87 -1.46
N ARG A 453 -17.63 10.22 -2.63
CA ARG A 453 -18.21 9.26 -3.57
C ARG A 453 -17.14 8.40 -4.24
N ASN A 454 -16.02 9.01 -4.61
CA ASN A 454 -14.92 8.37 -5.31
C ASN A 454 -14.00 7.55 -4.42
N VAL A 455 -14.20 7.59 -3.12
CA VAL A 455 -13.39 6.85 -2.15
C VAL A 455 -14.25 5.76 -1.48
N THR A 456 -15.53 6.04 -1.23
CA THR A 456 -16.41 5.07 -0.58
C THR A 456 -16.92 3.96 -1.51
N VAL A 457 -16.67 4.05 -2.82
CA VAL A 457 -17.18 3.12 -3.85
C VAL A 457 -16.05 2.58 -4.77
N TYR A 458 -14.81 3.09 -4.65
CA TYR A 458 -13.75 2.81 -5.63
C TYR A 458 -12.75 1.82 -5.03
N GLY A 459 -12.70 0.62 -5.61
CA GLY A 459 -11.51 -0.21 -5.72
C GLY A 459 -10.68 -0.43 -4.45
N SER A 460 -11.31 -0.40 -3.26
CA SER A 460 -10.62 -0.67 -2.00
C SER A 460 -10.80 -2.13 -1.60
N ILE A 461 -9.69 -2.85 -1.56
CA ILE A 461 -9.64 -4.24 -1.13
C ILE A 461 -9.15 -4.26 0.31
N ASN A 462 -10.00 -4.76 1.19
CA ASN A 462 -9.77 -4.81 2.63
C ASN A 462 -9.31 -6.21 3.01
N LEU A 463 -8.14 -6.30 3.62
CA LEU A 463 -7.71 -7.45 4.41
C LEU A 463 -7.93 -7.12 5.88
N ARG A 464 -8.61 -8.02 6.61
CA ARG A 464 -8.82 -7.92 8.06
C ARG A 464 -8.44 -9.23 8.72
N THR A 465 -7.64 -9.18 9.78
CA THR A 465 -7.24 -10.38 10.50
C THR A 465 -7.00 -10.14 11.99
N ASP A 466 -7.40 -11.11 12.82
CA ASP A 466 -7.01 -11.19 14.23
C ASP A 466 -5.75 -12.05 14.44
N GLY A 467 -5.07 -12.40 13.35
CA GLY A 467 -3.88 -13.24 13.33
C GLY A 467 -4.15 -14.74 13.27
N GLN A 468 -5.43 -15.15 13.21
CA GLN A 468 -5.84 -16.55 12.98
C GLN A 468 -6.91 -16.65 11.89
N ARG A 469 -7.90 -15.76 11.95
CA ARG A 469 -9.01 -15.67 11.00
C ARG A 469 -8.80 -14.46 10.12
N THR A 470 -8.94 -14.66 8.82
CA THR A 470 -8.70 -13.60 7.85
C THR A 470 -9.88 -13.47 6.89
N ILE A 471 -10.22 -12.24 6.55
CA ILE A 471 -11.11 -11.95 5.43
C ILE A 471 -10.42 -11.06 4.40
N MET A 472 -10.76 -11.29 3.14
CA MET A 472 -10.59 -10.34 2.05
C MET A 472 -11.97 -9.81 1.66
N ALA A 473 -12.15 -8.50 1.53
CA ALA A 473 -13.45 -7.93 1.23
C ALA A 473 -13.35 -6.65 0.39
N TYR A 474 -14.36 -6.43 -0.44
CA TYR A 474 -14.58 -5.15 -1.13
C TYR A 474 -16.05 -4.78 -1.05
N LYS A 475 -16.34 -3.50 -1.25
CA LYS A 475 -17.71 -3.00 -1.14
C LYS A 475 -18.50 -3.37 -2.40
N LEU A 476 -19.74 -3.80 -2.22
CA LEU A 476 -20.65 -4.09 -3.33
C LEU A 476 -21.06 -2.79 -4.03
N GLU A 477 -21.12 -2.84 -5.37
CA GLU A 477 -21.58 -1.74 -6.24
C GLU A 477 -22.96 -1.20 -5.82
N ARG A 478 -23.86 -2.14 -5.56
CA ARG A 478 -25.20 -1.89 -5.07
C ARG A 478 -25.41 -2.71 -3.81
N GLU A 479 -25.70 -2.02 -2.71
CA GLU A 479 -26.13 -2.68 -1.48
C GLU A 479 -27.33 -3.57 -1.77
N ARG A 480 -27.24 -4.85 -1.41
CA ARG A 480 -28.37 -5.77 -1.55
C ARG A 480 -29.27 -5.57 -0.34
N ARG A 481 -30.48 -5.10 -0.60
CA ARG A 481 -31.51 -4.85 0.41
C ARG A 481 -32.63 -5.86 0.24
N TYR A 482 -32.81 -6.70 1.24
CA TYR A 482 -33.97 -7.57 1.40
C TYR A 482 -34.87 -6.99 2.50
N ALA A 483 -36.07 -7.54 2.68
CA ALA A 483 -37.06 -7.01 3.63
C ALA A 483 -36.48 -6.68 5.02
N ASN A 484 -35.53 -7.50 5.53
CA ASN A 484 -34.86 -7.30 6.83
C ASN A 484 -33.32 -7.43 6.77
N ALA A 485 -32.72 -7.55 5.59
CA ALA A 485 -31.27 -7.79 5.46
C ALA A 485 -30.59 -6.77 4.56
N LEU A 486 -29.34 -6.43 4.91
CA LEU A 486 -28.50 -5.46 4.24
C LEU A 486 -27.10 -6.05 4.03
N GLU A 487 -26.70 -6.16 2.76
CA GLU A 487 -25.35 -6.56 2.37
C GLU A 487 -24.67 -5.41 1.64
N LYS A 488 -23.62 -4.88 2.25
CA LYS A 488 -22.72 -3.85 1.69
C LYS A 488 -21.37 -4.38 1.18
N TRP A 489 -20.98 -5.58 1.58
CA TRP A 489 -19.63 -6.10 1.39
C TRP A 489 -19.71 -7.46 0.73
N ASP A 490 -18.79 -7.71 -0.21
CA ASP A 490 -18.47 -9.05 -0.69
C ASP A 490 -17.29 -9.54 0.15
N ILE A 491 -17.42 -10.71 0.79
CA ILE A 491 -16.49 -11.18 1.82
C ILE A 491 -16.03 -12.59 1.49
N TYR A 492 -14.71 -12.75 1.43
CA TYR A 492 -14.03 -14.01 1.19
C TYR A 492 -13.26 -14.39 2.44
N ARG A 493 -13.58 -15.56 3.00
CA ARG A 493 -12.98 -16.04 4.25
C ARG A 493 -11.76 -16.91 3.95
N LEU A 494 -10.64 -16.56 4.55
CA LEU A 494 -9.42 -17.35 4.53
C LEU A 494 -9.28 -18.01 5.91
N GLU A 495 -9.23 -19.33 5.93
CA GLU A 495 -9.17 -20.13 7.16
C GLU A 495 -7.94 -21.02 7.15
N ALA A 496 -7.28 -21.15 8.30
CA ALA A 496 -6.23 -22.15 8.49
C ALA A 496 -6.77 -23.58 8.38
N GLU A 497 -5.99 -24.48 7.78
CA GLU A 497 -6.19 -25.93 7.90
C GLU A 497 -5.33 -26.46 9.05
N GLY A 498 -5.92 -26.56 10.24
CA GLY A 498 -5.18 -26.90 11.47
C GLY A 498 -4.22 -25.77 11.87
N ASN A 499 -2.95 -26.11 12.11
CA ASN A 499 -1.87 -25.13 12.36
C ASN A 499 -1.12 -24.75 11.07
N GLY A 500 -1.70 -25.07 9.91
CA GLY A 500 -1.11 -24.77 8.60
C GLY A 500 -1.47 -23.37 8.10
N PRO A 501 -0.87 -22.94 6.97
CA PRO A 501 -1.17 -21.66 6.35
C PRO A 501 -2.63 -21.58 5.88
N VAL A 502 -3.16 -20.36 5.74
CA VAL A 502 -4.59 -20.17 5.45
C VAL A 502 -4.95 -20.57 4.01
N VAL A 503 -6.16 -21.04 3.79
CA VAL A 503 -6.67 -21.32 2.44
C VAL A 503 -8.04 -20.70 2.27
N TYR A 504 -8.39 -20.38 1.03
CA TYR A 504 -9.76 -19.99 0.71
C TYR A 504 -10.65 -21.23 0.71
N LYS A 505 -11.69 -21.22 1.54
CA LYS A 505 -12.77 -22.21 1.50
C LYS A 505 -14.02 -21.56 0.91
N PRO A 506 -14.43 -21.95 -0.31
CA PRO A 506 -15.65 -21.44 -0.90
C PRO A 506 -16.85 -21.82 -0.02
N GLU A 507 -17.66 -20.84 0.35
CA GLU A 507 -18.91 -21.08 1.08
C GLU A 507 -20.03 -21.65 0.18
N LYS A 508 -19.74 -21.88 -1.11
CA LYS A 508 -20.64 -22.44 -2.12
C LYS A 508 -19.95 -23.42 -3.09
#